data_AF-A0A165IIU5-F1
#
_entry.id   AF-A0A165IIU5-F1
#
_cell.length_a   1.000
_cell.length_b   1.000
_cell.length_c   1.000
_cell.angle_alpha   90.00
_cell.angle_beta   90.00
_cell.angle_gamma   90.00
#
_symmetry.space_group_name_H-M   'P 1'
#
loop_
_entity.id
_entity.type
_entity.pdbx_description
1 polymer ?
#
loop_
_entity_poly.entity_id
_entity_poly.type
_entity_poly.pdbx_seq_one_letter_code
_entity_poly.pdbx_strand_id
1 'polypeptide(L)'
;MDNLKCNRLTCRRALSEKAVVTTCSHIFCVDCANELFNASRLCPACETSLTEPDDVVVCSLHPSNDYKTSVLSGLSPTIILEICSRAMSFWQYQIHQEHSFQQAVYRNVNEKNAQLQKQLDNVIREANGEINLLNNKLSELQRDLELERRKHAGLQDSLKERDKEYQKLKVGISHPPNSLLFTDQKS
;
A
#
# COMPACT_ATOMS: atom_id res chain seq x y z
N MET A 1 30.99 1.85 5.66
CA MET A 1 29.72 1.09 5.81
C MET A 1 29.95 0.02 6.88
N ASP A 2 30.50 0.43 8.04
CA ASP A 2 31.45 -0.45 8.78
C ASP A 2 31.06 -0.66 10.24
N ASN A 3 29.86 -0.25 10.63
CA ASN A 3 29.41 -0.36 12.01
C ASN A 3 28.57 -1.63 12.18
N LEU A 4 28.98 -2.48 13.11
CA LEU A 4 28.21 -3.64 13.56
C LEU A 4 26.79 -3.21 13.95
N LYS A 5 25.81 -4.06 13.66
CA LYS A 5 24.41 -3.83 14.01
C LYS A 5 24.00 -4.78 15.13
N CYS A 6 23.15 -4.32 16.03
CA CYS A 6 22.56 -5.20 17.04
C CYS A 6 21.85 -6.40 16.37
N ASN A 7 22.11 -7.62 16.84
CA ASN A 7 21.51 -8.84 16.31
C ASN A 7 20.05 -9.05 16.75
N ARG A 8 19.50 -8.21 17.64
CA ARG A 8 18.04 -8.18 17.87
C ARG A 8 17.34 -7.62 16.63
N LEU A 9 16.54 -8.47 15.96
CA LEU A 9 15.90 -8.16 14.68
C LEU A 9 14.99 -6.93 14.70
N THR A 10 14.40 -6.61 15.84
CA THR A 10 13.56 -5.42 16.02
C THR A 10 14.34 -4.15 16.38
N CYS A 11 15.62 -4.27 16.79
CA CYS A 11 16.44 -3.12 17.17
C CYS A 11 17.35 -2.68 16.03
N ARG A 12 18.24 -3.57 15.56
CA ARG A 12 19.18 -3.36 14.43
C ARG A 12 19.98 -2.05 14.45
N ARG A 13 20.06 -1.36 15.59
CA ARG A 13 20.79 -0.09 15.69
C ARG A 13 22.28 -0.30 15.45
N ALA A 14 22.93 0.71 14.88
CA ALA A 14 24.39 0.72 14.78
C ALA A 14 25.01 0.76 16.18
N LEU A 15 26.06 -0.03 16.37
CA LEU A 15 26.85 -0.08 17.59
C LEU A 15 28.07 0.82 17.42
N SER A 16 28.37 1.63 18.43
CA SER A 16 29.43 2.65 18.37
C SER A 16 30.45 2.51 19.49
N GLU A 17 30.05 2.64 20.76
CA GLU A 17 31.00 2.69 21.87
C GLU A 17 31.20 1.33 22.56
N LYS A 18 30.07 0.76 23.02
CA LYS A 18 30.04 -0.48 23.77
C LYS A 18 28.98 -1.42 23.22
N ALA A 19 29.27 -2.70 23.28
CA ALA A 19 28.37 -3.76 22.89
C ALA A 19 28.57 -4.98 23.77
N VAL A 20 27.61 -5.90 23.73
CA VAL A 20 27.72 -7.21 24.38
C VAL A 20 27.93 -8.25 23.29
N VAL A 21 29.05 -8.95 23.33
CA VAL A 21 29.44 -10.00 22.39
C VAL A 21 29.31 -11.35 23.07
N THR A 22 28.92 -12.35 22.29
CA THR A 22 28.80 -13.73 22.74
C THR A 22 29.76 -14.65 22.00
N THR A 23 30.11 -15.78 22.60
CA THR A 23 30.96 -16.82 22.00
C THR A 23 30.31 -17.48 20.78
N CYS A 24 28.99 -17.48 20.68
CA CYS A 24 28.23 -17.88 19.50
C CYS A 24 28.21 -16.84 18.37
N SER A 25 29.13 -15.86 18.39
CA SER A 25 29.31 -14.82 17.37
C SER A 25 28.18 -13.81 17.22
N HIS A 26 27.29 -13.67 18.20
CA HIS A 26 26.26 -12.62 18.21
C HIS A 26 26.68 -11.41 19.03
N ILE A 27 26.24 -10.22 18.60
CA ILE A 27 26.52 -8.94 19.23
C ILE A 27 25.23 -8.11 19.43
N PHE A 28 25.11 -7.51 20.61
CA PHE A 28 23.93 -6.76 21.01
C PHE A 28 24.32 -5.37 21.53
N CYS A 29 23.41 -4.42 21.42
CA CYS A 29 23.57 -3.19 22.18
C CYS A 29 23.35 -3.49 23.67
N VAL A 30 23.95 -2.66 24.54
CA VAL A 30 23.87 -2.84 25.99
C VAL A 30 22.42 -2.89 26.48
N ASP A 31 21.54 -2.04 25.95
CA ASP A 31 20.14 -1.98 26.36
C ASP A 31 19.40 -3.29 26.05
N CYS A 32 19.57 -3.83 24.84
CA CYS A 32 18.96 -5.10 24.46
C CYS A 32 19.57 -6.27 25.22
N ALA A 33 20.87 -6.22 25.52
CA ALA A 33 21.52 -7.27 26.29
C ALA A 33 20.96 -7.32 27.72
N ASN A 34 20.83 -6.17 28.38
CA ASN A 34 20.26 -6.08 29.72
C ASN A 34 18.79 -6.54 29.79
N GLU A 35 18.03 -6.33 28.71
CA GLU A 35 16.63 -6.77 28.62
C GLU A 35 16.50 -8.28 28.34
N LEU A 36 17.33 -8.82 27.45
CA LEU A 36 17.11 -10.14 26.85
C LEU A 36 17.95 -11.26 27.45
N PHE A 37 19.14 -10.98 27.97
CA PHE A 37 19.91 -12.00 28.69
C PHE A 37 19.27 -12.21 30.07
N ASN A 38 18.44 -13.24 30.15
CA ASN A 38 17.77 -13.68 31.37
C ASN A 38 18.58 -14.76 32.10
N ALA A 39 18.07 -15.20 33.26
CA ALA A 39 18.70 -16.26 34.06
C ALA A 39 18.92 -17.58 33.31
N SER A 40 18.18 -17.83 32.23
CA SER A 40 18.28 -19.06 31.43
C SER A 40 19.54 -19.12 30.55
N ARG A 41 20.35 -18.05 30.52
CA ARG A 41 21.67 -18.01 29.83
C ARG A 41 21.60 -18.52 28.39
N LEU A 42 20.59 -18.12 27.63
CA LEU A 42 20.47 -18.44 26.21
C LEU A 42 20.78 -17.20 25.37
N CYS A 43 21.44 -17.39 24.23
CA CYS A 43 21.63 -16.35 23.25
C CYS A 43 20.26 -15.92 22.68
N PRO A 44 19.89 -14.63 22.73
CA PRO A 44 18.61 -14.15 22.20
C PRO A 44 18.45 -14.26 20.68
N ALA A 45 19.53 -14.56 19.94
CA ALA A 45 19.51 -14.63 18.48
C ALA A 45 19.54 -16.07 17.93
N CYS A 46 20.18 -17.01 18.62
CA CYS A 46 20.36 -18.38 18.14
C CYS A 46 20.12 -19.46 19.20
N GLU A 47 19.68 -19.07 20.40
CA GLU A 47 19.31 -19.98 21.50
C GLU A 47 20.45 -20.88 22.01
N THR A 48 21.69 -20.64 21.57
CA THR A 48 22.87 -21.32 22.12
C THR A 48 22.96 -21.05 23.63
N SER A 49 23.24 -22.10 24.41
CA SER A 49 23.46 -21.98 25.84
C SER A 49 24.82 -21.34 26.12
N LEU A 50 24.83 -20.35 27.01
CA LEU A 50 25.94 -19.45 27.32
C LEU A 50 26.25 -19.55 28.83
N THR A 51 26.67 -20.73 29.27
CA THR A 51 26.86 -21.06 30.69
C THR A 51 28.20 -20.62 31.24
N GLU A 52 29.21 -20.48 30.38
CA GLU A 52 30.58 -20.18 30.78
C GLU A 52 30.75 -18.70 31.16
N PRO A 53 31.72 -18.36 32.02
CA PRO A 53 31.94 -16.97 32.46
C PRO A 53 32.21 -16.00 31.31
N ASP A 54 32.90 -16.45 30.26
CA ASP A 54 33.31 -15.64 29.11
C ASP A 54 32.34 -15.73 27.92
N ASP A 55 31.21 -16.40 28.09
CA ASP A 55 30.23 -16.57 27.00
C ASP A 55 29.50 -15.27 26.64
N VAL A 56 29.47 -14.30 27.55
CA VAL A 56 28.82 -13.00 27.38
C VAL A 56 29.72 -11.91 27.94
N VAL A 57 30.29 -11.09 27.06
CA VAL A 57 31.27 -10.07 27.46
C VAL A 57 30.85 -8.71 26.94
N VAL A 58 30.91 -7.70 27.81
CA VAL A 58 30.80 -6.29 27.40
C VAL A 58 32.14 -5.87 26.79
N CYS A 59 32.14 -5.53 25.50
CA CYS A 59 33.32 -5.06 24.80
C CYS A 59 33.25 -3.55 24.52
N SER A 60 34.41 -2.91 24.54
CA SER A 60 34.60 -1.61 23.89
C SER A 60 34.89 -1.83 22.42
N LEU A 61 34.17 -1.13 21.55
CA LEU A 61 34.40 -1.17 20.10
C LEU A 61 35.55 -0.26 19.67
N HIS A 62 35.96 0.64 20.55
CA HIS A 62 37.07 1.57 20.36
C HIS A 62 38.06 1.50 21.54
N PRO A 63 38.78 0.39 21.72
CA PRO A 63 39.79 0.28 22.78
C PRO A 63 40.97 1.22 22.54
N SER A 64 41.59 1.70 23.62
CA SER A 64 42.82 2.51 23.55
C SER A 64 44.00 1.70 23.00
N ASN A 65 45.02 2.38 22.49
CA ASN A 65 46.23 1.69 22.01
C ASN A 65 46.95 0.93 23.13
N ASP A 66 47.00 1.49 24.34
CA ASP A 66 47.59 0.82 25.50
C ASP A 66 46.82 -0.45 25.87
N TYR A 67 45.49 -0.45 25.75
CA TYR A 67 44.69 -1.65 25.95
C TYR A 67 44.97 -2.72 24.89
N LYS A 68 45.06 -2.33 23.60
CA LYS A 68 45.41 -3.25 22.51
C LYS A 68 46.79 -3.88 22.71
N THR A 69 47.78 -3.10 23.15
CA THR A 69 49.13 -3.60 23.43
C THR A 69 49.13 -4.51 24.65
N SER A 70 48.48 -4.10 25.75
CA SER A 70 48.48 -4.87 27.00
C SER A 70 47.78 -6.22 26.88
N VAL A 71 46.64 -6.30 26.17
CA VAL A 71 45.89 -7.57 26.03
C VAL A 71 46.63 -8.62 25.18
N LEU A 72 47.52 -8.20 24.29
CA LEU A 72 48.31 -9.11 23.45
C LEU A 72 49.72 -9.39 23.99
N SER A 73 50.24 -8.51 24.86
CA SER A 73 51.60 -8.64 25.40
C SER A 73 51.73 -9.85 26.32
N GLY A 74 52.74 -10.69 26.09
CA GLY A 74 52.98 -11.93 26.83
C GLY A 74 52.31 -13.18 26.23
N LEU A 75 51.48 -13.03 25.19
CA LEU A 75 50.94 -14.16 24.44
C LEU A 75 51.95 -14.67 23.39
N SER A 76 51.91 -15.97 23.10
CA SER A 76 52.73 -16.55 22.03
C SER A 76 52.18 -16.14 20.65
N PRO A 77 53.03 -16.11 19.60
CA PRO A 77 52.58 -15.82 18.24
C PRO A 77 51.42 -16.71 17.77
N THR A 78 51.41 -17.98 18.17
CA THR A 78 50.32 -18.93 17.85
C THR A 78 48.97 -18.47 18.42
N ILE A 79 48.93 -18.08 19.70
CA ILE A 79 47.70 -17.61 20.35
C ILE A 79 47.23 -16.30 19.70
N ILE A 80 48.15 -15.38 19.40
CA ILE A 80 47.82 -14.10 18.74
C ILE A 80 47.16 -14.36 17.38
N LEU A 81 47.72 -15.26 16.57
CA LEU A 81 47.15 -15.60 15.26
C LEU A 81 45.79 -16.29 15.38
N GLU A 82 45.58 -17.13 16.41
CA GLU A 82 44.28 -17.73 16.68
C GLU A 82 43.22 -16.68 17.05
N ILE A 83 43.56 -15.72 17.91
CA ILE A 83 42.68 -14.59 18.26
C ILE A 83 42.30 -13.80 17.00
N CYS A 84 43.29 -13.46 16.17
CA CYS A 84 43.06 -12.75 14.91
C CYS A 84 42.13 -13.53 13.98
N SER A 85 42.33 -14.85 13.83
CA SER A 85 41.48 -15.70 13.00
C SER A 85 40.03 -15.70 13.49
N ARG A 86 39.82 -15.89 14.80
CA ARG A 86 38.47 -15.87 15.41
C ARG A 86 37.79 -14.51 15.25
N ALA A 87 38.52 -13.41 15.45
CA ALA A 87 38.00 -12.06 15.26
C ALA A 87 37.57 -11.80 13.80
N MET A 88 38.35 -12.28 12.83
CA MET A 88 37.99 -12.19 11.41
C MET A 88 36.75 -13.01 11.07
N SER A 89 36.65 -14.25 11.57
CA SER A 89 35.46 -15.08 11.39
C SER A 89 34.20 -14.45 12.00
N PHE A 90 34.33 -13.83 13.17
CA PHE A 90 33.24 -13.06 13.78
C PHE A 90 32.77 -11.93 12.85
N TRP A 91 33.69 -11.12 12.32
CA TRP A 91 33.34 -10.03 11.40
C TRP A 91 32.69 -10.55 10.11
N GLN A 92 33.21 -11.63 9.53
CA GLN A 92 32.62 -12.27 8.35
C GLN A 92 31.18 -12.74 8.62
N TYR A 93 30.95 -13.37 9.79
CA TYR A 93 29.63 -13.78 10.21
C TYR A 93 28.67 -12.58 10.30
N GLN A 94 29.11 -11.48 10.91
CA GLN A 94 28.30 -10.26 11.06
C GLN A 94 27.96 -9.61 9.71
N ILE A 95 28.90 -9.58 8.77
CA ILE A 95 28.67 -9.08 7.40
C ILE A 95 27.65 -9.98 6.68
N HIS A 96 27.79 -11.30 6.77
CA HIS A 96 26.86 -12.23 6.16
C HIS A 96 25.44 -12.09 6.73
N GLN A 97 25.33 -11.97 8.06
CA GLN A 97 24.04 -11.75 8.72
C GLN A 97 23.40 -10.43 8.29
N GLU A 98 24.18 -9.35 8.16
CA GLU A 98 23.69 -8.06 7.65
C GLU A 98 23.16 -8.19 6.22
N HIS A 99 23.92 -8.84 5.33
CA HIS A 99 23.53 -9.05 3.94
C HIS A 99 22.22 -9.85 3.86
N SER A 100 22.12 -10.97 4.58
CA SER A 100 20.93 -11.81 4.62
C SER A 100 19.70 -11.04 5.15
N PHE A 101 19.89 -10.21 6.17
CA PHE A 101 18.82 -9.34 6.69
C PHE A 101 18.37 -8.31 5.65
N GLN A 102 19.31 -7.59 5.03
CA GLN A 102 19.01 -6.58 4.01
C GLN A 102 18.31 -7.20 2.80
N GLN A 103 18.74 -8.39 2.37
CA GLN A 103 18.11 -9.13 1.28
C GLN A 103 16.65 -9.50 1.60
N ALA A 104 16.37 -9.96 2.83
CA ALA A 104 15.02 -10.27 3.28
C ALA A 104 14.13 -9.02 3.32
N VAL A 105 14.64 -7.89 3.83
CA VAL A 105 13.93 -6.61 3.85
C VAL A 105 13.62 -6.13 2.42
N TYR A 106 14.61 -6.17 1.54
CA TYR A 106 14.46 -5.78 0.14
C TYR A 106 13.38 -6.61 -0.56
N ARG A 107 13.42 -7.93 -0.37
CA ARG A 107 12.41 -8.84 -0.92
C ARG A 107 11.01 -8.51 -0.41
N ASN A 108 10.83 -8.28 0.89
CA ASN A 108 9.52 -7.94 1.47
C ASN A 108 8.97 -6.62 0.90
N VAL A 109 9.81 -5.60 0.79
CA VAL A 109 9.43 -4.32 0.19
C VAL A 109 9.03 -4.50 -1.26
N ASN A 110 9.79 -5.28 -2.04
CA ASN A 110 9.49 -5.51 -3.46
C ASN A 110 8.21 -6.31 -3.66
N GLU A 111 7.95 -7.32 -2.83
CA GLU A 111 6.69 -8.09 -2.83
C GLU A 111 5.49 -7.19 -2.51
N LYS A 112 5.59 -6.33 -1.49
CA LYS A 112 4.54 -5.34 -1.16
C LYS A 112 4.32 -4.34 -2.28
N ASN A 113 5.40 -3.85 -2.89
CA ASN A 113 5.30 -2.93 -4.02
C ASN A 113 4.58 -3.55 -5.21
N ALA A 114 4.91 -4.80 -5.55
CA ALA A 114 4.22 -5.54 -6.61
C ALA A 114 2.72 -5.77 -6.29
N GLN A 115 2.39 -6.05 -5.02
CA GLN A 115 0.99 -6.18 -4.58
C GLN A 115 0.22 -4.86 -4.73
N LEU A 116 0.81 -3.74 -4.28
CA LEU A 116 0.21 -2.41 -4.39
C LEU A 116 0.03 -2.00 -5.85
N GLN A 117 1.01 -2.28 -6.71
CA GLN A 117 0.90 -2.00 -8.15
C GLN A 117 -0.29 -2.77 -8.76
N LYS A 118 -0.44 -4.06 -8.44
CA LYS A 118 -1.57 -4.86 -8.90
C LYS A 118 -2.92 -4.33 -8.39
N GLN A 119 -2.98 -3.89 -7.14
CA GLN A 119 -4.18 -3.28 -6.57
C GLN A 119 -4.55 -1.99 -7.31
N LEU A 120 -3.56 -1.13 -7.59
CA LEU A 120 -3.74 0.10 -8.36
C LEU A 120 -4.27 -0.21 -9.77
N ASP A 121 -3.66 -1.15 -10.49
CA ASP A 121 -4.10 -1.54 -11.83
C ASP A 121 -5.55 -2.07 -11.84
N ASN A 122 -5.95 -2.80 -10.80
CA ASN A 122 -7.32 -3.26 -10.63
C ASN A 122 -8.30 -2.10 -10.43
N VAL A 123 -7.97 -1.15 -9.56
CA VAL A 123 -8.81 0.04 -9.30
C VAL A 123 -8.96 0.87 -10.58
N ILE A 124 -7.88 1.07 -11.33
CA ILE A 124 -7.91 1.78 -12.62
C ILE A 124 -8.84 1.06 -13.60
N ARG A 125 -8.75 -0.27 -13.69
CA ARG A 125 -9.62 -1.06 -14.57
C ARG A 125 -11.09 -0.96 -14.18
N GLU A 126 -11.40 -1.06 -12.89
CA GLU A 126 -12.76 -0.95 -12.36
C GLU A 126 -13.35 0.44 -12.62
N ALA A 127 -12.61 1.50 -12.30
CA ALA A 127 -13.02 2.87 -12.56
C ALA A 127 -13.27 3.13 -14.06
N ASN A 128 -12.39 2.67 -14.93
CA ASN A 128 -12.59 2.76 -16.38
C ASN A 128 -13.83 1.97 -16.85
N GLY A 129 -14.10 0.81 -16.24
CA GLY A 129 -15.31 0.03 -16.48
C GLY A 129 -16.58 0.81 -16.10
N GLU A 130 -16.59 1.45 -14.93
CA GLU A 130 -17.70 2.26 -14.46
C GLU A 130 -17.92 3.50 -15.34
N ILE A 131 -16.84 4.19 -15.73
CA ILE A 131 -16.90 5.32 -16.67
C ILE A 131 -17.56 4.89 -17.98
N ASN A 132 -17.18 3.74 -18.54
CA ASN A 132 -17.78 3.23 -19.77
C ASN A 132 -19.27 2.90 -19.60
N LEU A 133 -19.66 2.29 -18.48
CA LEU A 133 -21.07 2.00 -18.18
C LEU A 133 -21.90 3.28 -18.06
N LEU A 134 -21.39 4.29 -17.35
CA LEU A 134 -22.05 5.58 -17.19
C LEU A 134 -22.16 6.32 -18.53
N ASN A 135 -21.12 6.30 -19.37
CA ASN A 135 -21.15 6.89 -20.70
C ASN A 135 -22.21 6.22 -21.60
N ASN A 136 -22.31 4.90 -21.57
CA ASN A 136 -23.32 4.16 -22.32
C ASN A 136 -24.74 4.54 -21.86
N LYS A 137 -24.97 4.58 -20.55
CA LYS A 137 -26.27 4.97 -19.98
C LYS A 137 -26.64 6.42 -20.30
N LEU A 138 -25.65 7.32 -20.28
CA LEU A 138 -25.83 8.72 -20.64
C LEU A 138 -26.25 8.86 -22.12
N SER A 139 -25.62 8.11 -23.02
CA SER A 139 -25.98 8.05 -24.44
C SER A 139 -27.40 7.51 -24.66
N GLU A 140 -27.78 6.44 -23.95
CA GLU A 140 -29.12 5.87 -24.01
C GLU A 140 -30.18 6.87 -23.54
N LEU A 141 -29.98 7.49 -22.38
CA LEU A 141 -30.88 8.51 -21.84
C LEU A 141 -31.00 9.75 -22.73
N GLN A 142 -29.90 10.15 -23.39
CA GLN A 142 -29.93 11.24 -24.38
C GLN A 142 -30.81 10.88 -25.58
N ARG A 143 -30.75 9.64 -26.07
CA ARG A 143 -31.60 9.16 -27.16
C ARG A 143 -33.06 9.11 -26.75
N ASP A 144 -33.35 8.59 -25.56
CA ASP A 144 -34.73 8.49 -25.06
C ASP A 144 -35.36 9.87 -24.82
N LEU A 145 -34.56 10.83 -24.31
CA LEU A 145 -34.98 12.22 -24.16
C LEU A 145 -35.34 12.86 -25.50
N GLU A 146 -34.56 12.61 -26.55
CA GLU A 146 -34.83 13.11 -27.90
C GLU A 146 -36.12 12.51 -28.49
N LEU A 147 -36.38 11.21 -28.23
CA LEU A 147 -37.62 10.55 -28.65
C LEU A 147 -38.86 11.15 -27.96
N GLU A 148 -38.80 11.35 -26.64
CA GLU A 148 -39.91 11.95 -25.89
C GLU A 148 -40.14 13.42 -26.29
N ARG A 149 -39.08 14.18 -26.58
CA ARG A 149 -39.22 15.55 -27.14
C ARG A 149 -39.97 15.56 -28.47
N ARG A 150 -39.66 14.64 -29.39
CA ARG A 150 -40.36 14.51 -30.68
C ARG A 150 -41.82 14.11 -30.49
N LYS A 151 -42.09 13.16 -29.59
CA LYS A 151 -43.45 12.72 -29.26
C LYS A 151 -44.28 13.85 -28.66
N HIS A 152 -43.70 14.61 -27.73
CA HIS A 152 -44.33 15.79 -27.14
C HIS A 152 -44.68 16.84 -28.22
N ALA A 153 -43.75 17.14 -29.13
CA ALA A 153 -44.01 18.05 -30.24
C ALA A 153 -45.18 17.57 -31.12
N GLY A 154 -45.20 16.30 -31.52
CA GLY A 154 -46.29 15.74 -32.32
C GLY A 154 -47.66 15.75 -31.62
N LEU A 155 -47.69 15.47 -30.31
CA LEU A 155 -48.91 15.58 -29.51
C LEU A 155 -49.38 17.03 -29.42
N GLN A 156 -48.46 17.97 -29.20
CA GLN A 156 -48.78 19.39 -29.14
C GLN A 156 -49.37 19.91 -30.45
N ASP A 157 -48.85 19.47 -31.59
CA ASP A 157 -49.39 19.82 -32.90
C ASP A 157 -50.78 19.21 -33.14
N SER A 158 -50.97 17.94 -32.77
CA SER A 158 -52.28 17.27 -32.84
C SER A 158 -53.33 17.99 -31.98
N LEU A 159 -52.93 18.45 -30.79
CA LEU A 159 -53.82 19.15 -29.86
C LEU A 159 -54.22 20.52 -30.40
N LYS A 160 -53.28 21.27 -30.99
CA LYS A 160 -53.59 22.53 -31.71
C LYS A 160 -54.54 22.30 -32.88
N GLU A 161 -54.40 21.21 -33.62
CA GLU A 161 -55.27 20.89 -34.75
C GLU A 161 -56.69 20.52 -34.29
N ARG A 162 -56.80 19.69 -33.25
CA ARG A 162 -58.09 19.37 -32.59
C ARG A 162 -58.76 20.62 -32.02
N ASP A 163 -58.02 21.53 -31.39
CA ASP A 163 -58.56 22.80 -30.89
C ASP A 163 -59.11 23.65 -32.03
N LYS A 164 -58.39 23.74 -33.17
CA LYS A 164 -58.88 24.47 -34.36
C LYS A 164 -60.16 23.85 -34.92
N GLU A 165 -60.23 22.53 -35.04
CA GLU A 165 -61.45 21.83 -35.47
C GLU A 165 -62.61 22.06 -34.50
N TYR A 166 -62.35 21.93 -33.20
CA TYR A 166 -63.35 22.16 -32.16
C TYR A 166 -63.91 23.58 -32.21
N GLN A 167 -63.05 24.60 -32.39
CA GLN A 167 -63.50 26.00 -32.55
C GLN A 167 -64.36 26.18 -33.80
N LYS A 168 -63.99 25.58 -34.94
CA LYS A 168 -64.81 25.61 -36.17
C LYS A 168 -66.20 25.01 -35.95
N LEU A 169 -66.27 23.85 -35.31
CA LEU A 169 -67.54 23.17 -34.99
C LEU A 169 -68.38 23.99 -34.00
N LYS A 170 -67.75 24.57 -32.97
CA LYS A 170 -68.44 25.44 -32.00
C LYS A 170 -69.07 26.66 -32.66
N VAL A 171 -68.38 27.31 -33.59
CA VAL A 171 -68.92 28.44 -34.37
C VAL A 171 -70.09 27.98 -35.24
N GLY A 172 -69.96 26.85 -35.94
CA GLY A 172 -71.03 26.30 -36.78
C GLY A 172 -72.30 25.90 -36.02
N ILE A 173 -72.18 25.42 -34.78
CA ILE A 173 -73.33 25.09 -33.92
C ILE A 173 -73.99 26.36 -33.36
N SER A 174 -73.22 27.43 -33.13
CA SER A 174 -73.77 28.72 -32.67
C SER A 174 -74.54 29.51 -33.75
N HIS A 175 -74.47 29.10 -35.02
CA HIS A 175 -75.17 29.70 -36.17
C HIS A 175 -75.84 28.59 -36.99
N PRO A 176 -77.01 28.05 -36.58
CA PRO A 176 -77.69 27.01 -37.35
C PRO A 176 -78.12 27.54 -38.73
N PRO A 177 -78.09 26.73 -39.80
CA PRO A 177 -78.60 27.14 -41.10
C PRO A 177 -80.09 27.42 -41.00
N ASN A 178 -80.47 28.66 -41.31
CA ASN A 178 -81.86 29.06 -41.42
C ASN A 178 -82.42 28.43 -42.70
N SER A 179 -82.98 27.22 -42.60
CA SER A 179 -83.86 26.71 -43.64
C SER A 179 -85.10 26.08 -43.02
N LEU A 180 -86.20 26.83 -43.08
CA LEU A 180 -87.41 26.47 -43.85
C LEU A 180 -88.60 27.27 -43.29
N LEU A 181 -89.08 28.26 -44.06
CA LEU A 181 -90.51 28.54 -44.15
C LEU A 181 -90.85 28.86 -45.62
N PHE A 182 -91.51 27.89 -46.24
CA PHE A 182 -92.43 28.07 -47.35
C PHE A 182 -93.38 29.26 -47.09
N THR A 183 -93.69 30.05 -48.12
CA THR A 183 -95.02 30.08 -48.76
C THR A 183 -95.08 31.09 -49.91
N ASP A 184 -95.72 30.62 -51.00
CA ASP A 184 -96.39 31.28 -52.11
C ASP A 184 -96.78 32.77 -52.03
N GLN A 185 -96.65 33.48 -53.17
CA GLN A 185 -97.72 34.19 -53.91
C GLN A 185 -97.09 34.99 -55.07
N LYS A 186 -97.25 34.59 -56.35
CA LYS A 186 -98.32 34.89 -57.33
C LYS A 186 -98.43 36.37 -57.77
N SER A 187 -98.25 36.51 -59.11
CA SER A 187 -98.69 37.56 -60.06
C SER A 187 -98.04 38.93 -60.02
#